data_AF-A0A8I0FUH1-F1
#
_entry.id   AF-A0A8I0FUH1-F1
#
_cell.length_a   1.000
_cell.length_b   1.000
_cell.length_c   1.000
_cell.angle_alpha   90.00
_cell.angle_beta   90.00
_cell.angle_gamma   90.00
#
_symmetry.space_group_name_H-M   'P 1'
#
loop_
_entity.id
_entity.type
_entity.pdbx_description
1 polymer ?
#
loop_
_entity_poly.entity_id
_entity_poly.type
_entity_poly.pdbx_seq_one_letter_code
_entity_poly.pdbx_strand_id
1 'polypeptide(L)'
;MARGNADPAQASPDEIVDELEVLLTRLSGNIDELVDRVKPGNIAKRQVQRIKDYFVDEETGPRFEHIVPVVTGTVATIAGFAVLRRLLK
;
A
#
# COMPACT_ATOMS: atom_id res chain seq x y z
N MET A 1 40.62 0.10 -3.46
CA MET A 1 40.81 -0.30 -4.87
C MET A 1 39.59 -1.11 -5.27
N ALA A 2 38.75 -0.60 -6.17
CA ALA A 2 37.61 -1.34 -6.68
C ALA A 2 38.13 -2.35 -7.71
N ARG A 3 38.11 -3.65 -7.41
CA ARG A 3 38.33 -4.68 -8.42
C ARG A 3 37.18 -4.58 -9.40
N GLY A 4 37.49 -4.19 -10.64
CA GLY A 4 36.54 -4.32 -11.74
C GLY A 4 36.20 -5.81 -11.91
N ASN A 5 34.92 -6.08 -12.13
CA ASN A 5 34.31 -7.40 -12.34
C ASN A 5 35.28 -8.37 -13.05
N ALA A 6 35.93 -9.24 -12.28
CA ALA A 6 36.60 -10.40 -12.85
C ALA A 6 35.50 -11.31 -13.44
N ASP A 7 35.79 -11.91 -14.59
CA ASP A 7 34.90 -12.92 -15.15
C ASP A 7 34.70 -14.03 -14.10
N PRO A 8 33.47 -14.32 -13.64
CA PRO A 8 33.22 -15.36 -12.63
C PRO A 8 33.71 -16.73 -13.07
N ALA A 9 33.93 -16.94 -14.38
CA ALA A 9 34.54 -18.15 -14.92
C ALA A 9 36.03 -18.32 -14.55
N GLN A 10 36.69 -17.27 -14.06
CA GLN A 10 38.11 -17.25 -13.70
C GLN A 10 38.36 -17.13 -12.19
N ALA A 11 37.29 -17.04 -11.39
CA ALA A 11 37.39 -16.95 -9.93
C ALA A 11 37.66 -18.33 -9.32
N SER A 12 38.49 -18.37 -8.29
CA SER A 12 38.67 -19.58 -7.49
C SER A 12 37.38 -19.91 -6.71
N PRO A 13 37.14 -21.18 -6.36
CA PRO A 13 35.95 -21.57 -5.60
C PRO A 13 35.74 -20.76 -4.32
N ASP A 14 36.83 -20.43 -3.61
CA ASP A 14 36.79 -19.66 -2.37
C ASP A 14 36.37 -18.20 -2.63
N GLU A 15 36.86 -17.58 -3.71
CA GLU A 15 36.45 -16.21 -4.11
C GLU A 15 34.98 -16.14 -4.50
N ILE A 16 34.45 -17.19 -5.14
CA ILE A 16 33.02 -17.28 -5.49
C ILE A 16 32.16 -17.36 -4.23
N VAL A 17 32.60 -18.12 -3.22
CA VAL A 17 31.88 -18.26 -1.94
C VAL A 17 31.85 -16.93 -1.18
N ASP A 18 32.99 -16.26 -1.06
CA ASP A 18 33.08 -14.94 -0.42
C ASP A 18 32.17 -13.91 -1.10
N GLU A 19 32.14 -13.89 -2.43
CA GLU A 19 31.32 -12.95 -3.19
C GLU A 19 29.83 -13.28 -3.06
N LEU A 20 29.47 -14.56 -2.99
CA LEU A 20 28.10 -15.03 -2.74
C LEU A 20 27.61 -14.58 -1.35
N GLU A 21 28.44 -14.71 -0.31
CA GLU A 21 28.09 -14.28 1.05
C GLU A 21 27.84 -12.76 1.12
N VAL A 22 28.67 -11.98 0.45
CA VAL A 22 28.50 -10.53 0.33
C VAL A 22 27.19 -10.17 -0.40
N LEU A 23 26.89 -10.87 -1.49
CA LEU A 23 25.64 -10.66 -2.25
C LEU A 23 24.41 -11.07 -1.45
N LEU A 24 24.46 -12.19 -0.74
CA LEU A 24 23.38 -12.66 0.13
C LEU A 24 23.11 -11.70 1.28
N THR A 25 24.16 -11.18 1.92
CA THR A 25 24.04 -10.18 2.99
C THR A 25 23.38 -8.89 2.51
N ARG A 26 23.70 -8.45 1.29
CA ARG A 26 23.05 -7.28 0.66
C ARG A 26 21.60 -7.57 0.29
N LEU A 27 21.31 -8.77 -0.20
CA LEU A 27 19.96 -9.18 -0.57
C LEU A 27 19.06 -9.31 0.65
N SER A 28 19.52 -9.91 1.75
CA SER A 28 18.74 -10.04 2.98
C SER A 28 18.36 -8.68 3.56
N GLY A 29 19.31 -7.73 3.60
CA GLY A 29 19.04 -6.36 4.03
C GLY A 29 18.00 -5.65 3.15
N ASN A 30 18.12 -5.77 1.82
CA ASN A 30 17.17 -5.19 0.89
C ASN A 30 15.77 -5.82 0.98
N ILE A 31 15.69 -7.13 1.28
CA ILE A 31 14.42 -7.84 1.47
C ILE A 31 13.72 -7.33 2.72
N ASP A 32 14.43 -7.18 3.84
CA ASP A 32 13.84 -6.68 5.09
C ASP A 32 13.29 -5.24 4.92
N GLU A 33 14.02 -4.38 4.21
CA GLU A 33 13.55 -3.04 3.86
C GLU A 33 12.30 -3.05 2.95
N LEU A 34 12.25 -3.99 2.00
CA LEU A 34 11.08 -4.13 1.13
C LEU A 34 9.87 -4.60 1.94
N VAL A 35 10.01 -5.65 2.75
CA VAL A 35 8.96 -6.19 3.64
C VAL A 35 8.39 -5.09 4.53
N ASP A 36 9.24 -4.23 5.10
CA ASP A 36 8.80 -3.11 5.93
C ASP A 36 8.06 -2.01 5.16
N ARG A 37 8.35 -1.83 3.86
CA ARG A 37 7.67 -0.86 3.01
C ARG A 37 6.34 -1.37 2.45
N VAL A 38 6.24 -2.68 2.18
CA VAL A 38 4.98 -3.37 1.86
C VAL A 38 4.21 -3.82 3.10
N LYS A 39 4.68 -3.51 4.32
CA LYS A 39 3.93 -3.79 5.56
C LYS A 39 2.47 -3.36 5.36
N PRO A 40 1.52 -4.31 5.49
CA PRO A 40 0.13 -4.08 5.11
C PRO A 40 -0.49 -2.90 5.87
N GLY A 41 -0.02 -2.62 7.10
CA GLY A 41 -0.44 -1.47 7.88
C GLY A 41 -0.17 -0.11 7.21
N ASN A 42 0.95 0.05 6.52
CA ASN A 42 1.28 1.30 5.82
C ASN A 42 0.47 1.43 4.51
N ILE A 43 0.15 0.31 3.86
CA ILE A 43 -0.74 0.29 2.70
C ILE A 43 -2.17 0.66 3.11
N ALA A 44 -2.67 0.11 4.21
CA ALA A 44 -3.99 0.40 4.75
C ALA A 44 -4.13 1.87 5.15
N LYS A 45 -3.14 2.44 5.84
CA LYS A 45 -3.13 3.88 6.17
C LYS A 45 -3.23 4.76 4.93
N ARG A 46 -2.47 4.46 3.86
CA ARG A 46 -2.53 5.19 2.59
C ARG A 46 -3.88 5.04 1.90
N GLN A 47 -4.51 3.87 1.96
CA GLN A 47 -5.85 3.67 1.41
C GLN A 47 -6.90 4.49 2.17
N VAL A 48 -6.87 4.46 3.50
CA VAL A 48 -7.78 5.26 4.34
C VAL A 48 -7.61 6.75 4.06
N GLN A 49 -6.37 7.22 3.93
CA GLN A 49 -6.10 8.62 3.62
C GLN A 49 -6.69 9.01 2.27
N ARG A 50 -6.46 8.23 1.21
CA ARG A 50 -7.08 8.47 -0.11
C ARG A 50 -8.60 8.54 -0.08
N ILE A 51 -9.25 7.71 0.74
CA ILE A 51 -10.70 7.76 0.90
C ILE A 51 -11.12 9.06 1.60
N LYS A 52 -10.39 9.51 2.62
CA LYS A 52 -10.66 10.79 3.28
C LYS A 52 -10.46 11.97 2.34
N ASP A 53 -9.38 11.97 1.57
CA ASP A 53 -9.04 13.05 0.62
C ASP A 53 -10.13 13.21 -0.46
N TYR A 54 -10.85 12.13 -0.79
CA TYR A 54 -12.01 12.21 -1.68
C TYR A 54 -13.17 13.05 -1.10
N PHE A 55 -13.36 13.02 0.22
CA PHE A 55 -14.45 13.75 0.88
C PHE A 55 -14.01 15.07 1.53
N VAL A 56 -12.73 15.24 1.84
CA VAL A 56 -12.18 16.38 2.57
C VAL A 56 -10.93 16.86 1.86
N ASP A 57 -10.91 18.14 1.53
CA ASP A 57 -9.76 18.84 0.97
C ASP A 57 -9.01 19.57 2.10
N GLU A 58 -7.68 19.52 2.10
CA GLU A 58 -6.86 20.13 3.16
C GLU A 58 -6.87 21.67 3.14
N GLU A 59 -7.02 22.27 1.95
CA GLU A 59 -7.02 23.74 1.80
C GLU A 59 -8.44 24.31 1.88
N THR A 60 -9.40 23.60 1.29
CA THR A 60 -10.76 24.11 1.07
C THR A 60 -11.78 23.56 2.06
N GLY A 61 -11.43 22.50 2.80
CA GLY A 61 -12.32 21.83 3.75
C GLY A 61 -13.26 20.79 3.11
N PRO A 62 -14.45 20.53 3.69
CA PRO A 62 -15.33 19.46 3.24
C PRO A 62 -15.79 19.59 1.78
N ARG A 63 -15.61 18.54 0.98
CA ARG A 63 -16.06 18.47 -0.42
C ARG A 63 -17.54 18.07 -0.49
N PHE A 64 -18.42 19.05 -0.29
CA PHE A 64 -19.88 18.82 -0.29
C PHE A 64 -20.40 18.17 -1.57
N GLU A 65 -19.76 18.41 -2.72
CA GLU A 65 -20.08 17.74 -3.99
C GLU A 65 -20.03 16.20 -3.88
N HIS A 66 -19.10 15.65 -3.09
CA HIS A 66 -18.97 14.20 -2.89
C HIS A 66 -19.74 13.70 -1.65
N ILE A 67 -19.82 14.52 -0.60
CA ILE A 67 -20.51 14.15 0.64
C ILE A 67 -22.03 14.07 0.43
N VAL A 68 -22.63 15.10 -0.18
CA VAL A 68 -24.08 15.22 -0.36
C VAL A 68 -24.70 14.02 -1.06
N PRO A 69 -24.19 13.53 -2.22
CA PRO A 69 -24.81 12.39 -2.90
C PRO A 69 -24.72 11.10 -2.08
N VAL A 70 -23.61 10.85 -1.38
CA VAL A 70 -23.45 9.65 -0.53
C VAL A 70 -24.44 9.67 0.63
N VAL A 71 -24.55 10.82 1.32
CA VAL A 71 -25.50 10.99 2.43
C VAL A 71 -26.94 10.83 1.93
N THR A 72 -27.29 11.52 0.85
CA THR A 72 -28.65 11.48 0.27
C THR A 72 -29.01 10.06 -0.17
N GLY A 73 -28.11 9.36 -0.86
CA GLY A 73 -28.32 7.98 -1.29
C GLY A 73 -28.49 7.01 -0.12
N THR A 74 -27.69 7.18 0.94
CA THR A 74 -27.79 6.36 2.15
C THR A 74 -29.14 6.56 2.85
N VAL A 75 -29.56 7.81 3.05
CA VAL A 75 -30.85 8.15 3.65
C VAL A 75 -32.00 7.58 2.82
N ALA A 76 -31.98 7.77 1.49
CA ALA A 76 -33.00 7.25 0.59
C ALA A 76 -33.09 5.72 0.65
N THR A 77 -31.95 5.03 0.72
CA THR A 77 -31.88 3.57 0.83
C THR A 77 -32.51 3.08 2.12
N ILE A 78 -32.14 3.68 3.26
CA ILE A 78 -32.70 3.32 4.58
C ILE A 78 -34.21 3.57 4.61
N ALA A 79 -34.66 4.72 4.09
CA ALA A 79 -36.07 5.06 4.01
C ALA A 79 -36.83 4.04 3.13
N GLY A 80 -36.28 3.68 1.98
CA GLY A 80 -36.84 2.67 1.09
C GLY A 80 -36.99 1.31 1.78
N PHE A 81 -35.97 0.85 2.51
CA PHE A 81 -36.05 -0.38 3.30
C PHE A 81 -37.10 -0.30 4.42
N ALA A 82 -37.20 0.84 5.10
CA ALA A 82 -38.19 1.03 6.16
C ALA A 82 -39.63 0.97 5.59
N VAL A 83 -39.86 1.60 4.44
CA VAL A 83 -41.15 1.55 3.73
C VAL A 83 -41.44 0.13 3.28
N LEU A 84 -40.48 -0.55 2.64
CA LEU A 84 -40.62 -1.94 2.22
C LEU A 84 -40.95 -2.87 3.40
N ARG A 85 -40.24 -2.72 4.52
CA ARG A 85 -40.50 -3.48 5.75
C ARG A 85 -41.90 -3.21 6.30
N ARG A 86 -42.41 -1.99 6.14
CA ARG A 86 -43.77 -1.63 6.55
C ARG A 86 -44.84 -2.22 5.63
N LEU A 87 -44.56 -2.40 4.34
CA LEU A 87 -45.49 -2.97 3.37
C LEU A 87 -45.51 -4.51 3.38
N LEU A 88 -44.40 -5.14 3.75
CA LEU A 88 -44.27 -6.60 3.85
C LEU A 88 -44.69 -7.17 5.21
N LYS A 89 -45.09 -6.31 6.15
CA LYS A 89 -45.68 -6.68 7.45
C LYS A 89 -47.17 -6.41 7.41
#